data_AF-A0A9E6MW12-F1
#
_entry.id   AF-A0A9E6MW12-F1
#
_cell.length_a   1.000
_cell.length_b   1.000
_cell.length_c   1.000
_cell.angle_alpha   90.00
_cell.angle_beta   90.00
_cell.angle_gamma   90.00
#
_symmetry.space_group_name_H-M   'P 1'
#
loop_
_entity.id
_entity.type
_entity.pdbx_description
1 polymer ?
#
loop_
_entity_poly.entity_id
_entity_poly.type
_entity_poly.pdbx_seq_one_letter_code
_entity_poly.pdbx_strand_id
1 'polypeptide(L)'
;MQQKRCESRGERGKADGFSDIEAARAWVQEFVQWYNNEHRHSRIRFVTPSQRHRREDCGILAKRHEVYQAAKEKKPQRWSRATRNWEPVGAVQLNPERPVRLAT
;
A
#
# COMPACT_ATOMS: atom_id res chain seq x y z
N MET A 1 11.52 -9.99 -1.34
CA MET A 1 10.76 -8.75 -1.02
C MET A 1 10.59 -7.94 -2.30
N GLN A 2 9.38 -7.73 -2.81
CA GLN A 2 9.18 -6.74 -3.88
C GLN A 2 8.04 -5.80 -3.46
N GLN A 3 8.39 -4.75 -2.72
CA GLN A 3 7.72 -3.46 -2.94
C GLN A 3 8.02 -3.14 -4.40
N LYS A 4 7.04 -3.33 -5.30
CA LYS A 4 7.13 -2.68 -6.61
C LYS A 4 7.39 -1.20 -6.32
N ARG A 5 8.52 -0.73 -6.83
CA ARG A 5 9.16 0.55 -6.56
C ARG A 5 8.12 1.61 -6.24
N CYS A 6 8.17 2.08 -5.00
CA CYS A 6 7.42 3.24 -4.54
C CYS A 6 7.84 4.40 -5.45
N GLU A 7 6.99 4.77 -6.41
CA GLU A 7 7.13 6.02 -7.16
C GLU A 7 6.82 7.13 -6.16
N SER A 8 7.82 7.48 -5.35
CA SER A 8 7.82 8.71 -4.58
C SER A 8 7.67 9.87 -5.58
N ARG A 9 7.02 10.97 -5.15
CA ARG A 9 7.34 12.28 -5.74
C ARG A 9 8.86 12.34 -5.91
N GLY A 10 9.35 12.91 -7.02
CA GLY A 10 10.71 12.80 -7.56
C GLY A 10 11.90 13.15 -6.63
N GLU A 11 11.68 13.27 -5.33
CA GLU A 11 12.63 13.44 -4.26
C GLU A 11 13.00 12.06 -3.70
N ARG A 12 13.84 11.36 -4.46
CA ARG A 12 14.71 10.33 -3.89
C ARG A 12 15.39 10.96 -2.67
N GLY A 13 15.28 10.31 -1.50
CA GLY A 13 16.07 10.71 -0.33
C GLY A 13 17.50 10.98 -0.77
N LYS A 14 18.05 12.14 -0.38
CA LYS A 14 19.32 12.64 -0.91
C LYS A 14 20.35 11.51 -0.86
N ALA A 15 20.80 11.06 -2.03
CA ALA A 15 21.80 10.00 -2.13
C ALA A 15 23.08 10.38 -1.37
N ASP A 16 23.30 11.69 -1.19
CA ASP A 16 24.45 12.30 -0.51
C ASP A 16 24.22 12.55 0.99
N GLY A 17 23.10 12.11 1.56
CA GLY A 17 22.75 12.30 2.98
C GLY A 17 22.06 13.63 3.30
N PHE A 18 21.77 13.86 4.59
CA PHE A 18 21.19 15.10 5.09
C PHE A 18 22.28 16.06 5.58
N SER A 19 22.07 17.38 5.40
CA SER A 19 23.02 18.41 5.85
C SER A 19 23.18 18.45 7.37
N ASP A 20 22.09 18.16 8.08
CA ASP A 20 21.98 18.19 9.53
C ASP A 20 20.77 17.37 9.97
N ILE A 21 20.57 17.27 11.29
CA ILE A 21 19.48 16.49 11.87
C ILE A 21 18.10 17.11 11.61
N GLU A 22 18.00 18.44 11.46
CA GLU A 22 16.73 19.12 11.23
C GLU A 22 16.24 18.89 9.79
N ALA A 23 17.15 18.92 8.82
CA ALA A 23 16.87 18.52 7.45
C ALA A 23 16.38 17.07 7.35
N ALA A 24 16.98 16.16 8.12
CA ALA A 24 16.54 14.77 8.20
C ALA A 24 15.12 14.66 8.81
N ARG A 25 14.85 15.38 9.90
CA ARG A 25 13.54 15.38 10.57
C ARG A 25 12.43 15.92 9.68
N ALA A 26 12.67 17.06 9.03
CA ALA A 26 11.72 17.69 8.11
C ALA A 26 11.34 16.72 6.98
N TRP A 27 12.36 16.12 6.33
CA TRP A 27 12.12 15.14 5.28
C TRP A 27 11.32 13.92 5.75
N VAL A 28 11.66 13.36 6.92
CA VAL A 28 10.92 12.21 7.47
C VAL A 28 9.47 12.57 7.79
N GLN A 29 9.22 13.77 8.33
CA GLN A 29 7.85 14.23 8.62
C GLN A 29 7.01 14.31 7.36
N GLU A 30 7.54 14.94 6.30
CA GLU A 30 6.88 15.05 5.00
C GLU A 30 6.65 13.65 4.38
N PHE A 31 7.67 12.80 4.44
CA PHE A 31 7.56 11.43 3.94
C PHE A 31 6.47 10.65 4.66
N VAL A 32 6.41 10.69 5.99
CA VAL A 32 5.40 9.97 6.79
C VAL A 32 4.00 10.50 6.50
N GLN A 33 3.83 11.82 6.38
CA GLN A 33 2.55 12.42 6.04
C GLN A 33 2.06 11.94 4.68
N TRP A 34 2.92 12.00 3.66
CA TRP A 34 2.62 11.51 2.32
C TRP A 34 2.37 10.01 2.30
N TYR A 35 3.24 9.22 2.93
CA TYR A 35 3.14 7.76 2.94
C TYR A 35 1.83 7.29 3.55
N ASN A 36 1.38 7.92 4.63
CA ASN A 36 0.16 7.52 5.31
C ASN A 36 -1.11 8.00 4.58
N ASN A 37 -1.09 9.19 3.96
CA ASN A 37 -2.32 9.85 3.51
C ASN A 37 -2.49 9.97 2.00
N GLU A 38 -1.41 9.89 1.22
CA GLU A 38 -1.44 10.04 -0.24
C GLU A 38 -0.97 8.77 -0.95
N HIS A 39 0.07 8.11 -0.44
CA HIS A 39 0.65 6.93 -1.07
C HIS A 39 -0.34 5.75 -1.09
N ARG A 40 -0.66 5.27 -2.30
CA ARG A 40 -1.50 4.09 -2.52
C ARG A 40 -0.65 2.83 -2.54
N HIS A 41 -0.61 2.14 -1.41
CA HIS A 41 0.33 1.05 -1.20
C HIS A 41 -0.14 -0.27 -1.83
N SER A 42 0.68 -0.84 -2.72
CA SER A 42 0.30 -1.97 -3.56
C SER A 42 -0.04 -3.25 -2.76
N ARG A 43 0.64 -3.53 -1.65
CA ARG A 43 0.32 -4.70 -0.78
C ARG A 43 -1.02 -4.61 -0.08
N ILE A 44 -1.63 -3.42 -0.01
CA ILE A 44 -2.96 -3.21 0.59
C ILE A 44 -3.95 -2.79 -0.48
N ARG A 45 -3.79 -3.30 -1.71
CA ARG A 45 -4.71 -3.05 -2.82
C ARG A 45 -4.88 -1.57 -3.16
N PHE A 46 -3.78 -0.80 -3.10
CA PHE A 46 -3.75 0.62 -3.50
C PHE A 46 -4.74 1.50 -2.73
N VAL A 47 -5.02 1.19 -1.47
CA VAL A 47 -5.55 2.17 -0.50
C VAL A 47 -4.37 2.83 0.23
N THR A 48 -4.63 3.94 0.90
CA THR A 48 -3.60 4.56 1.75
C THR A 48 -3.50 3.83 3.10
N PRO A 49 -2.33 3.81 3.75
CA PRO A 49 -2.20 3.26 5.09
C PRO A 49 -3.22 3.83 6.09
N SER A 50 -3.49 5.15 6.05
CA SER A 50 -4.52 5.78 6.90
C SER A 50 -5.93 5.26 6.61
N GLN A 51 -6.30 5.07 5.34
CA GLN A 51 -7.61 4.50 4.97
C GLN A 51 -7.78 3.09 5.52
N ARG A 52 -6.74 2.25 5.39
CA ARG A 52 -6.75 0.90 5.97
C ARG A 52 -6.81 0.94 7.49
N HIS A 53 -6.06 1.83 8.13
CA HIS A 53 -6.06 1.98 9.57
C HIS A 53 -7.46 2.33 10.11
N ARG A 54 -8.19 3.20 9.40
CA ARG A 54 -9.58 3.55 9.71
C ARG A 54 -10.62 2.53 9.20
N ARG A 55 -10.18 1.40 8.62
CA ARG A 55 -11.03 0.34 8.04
C ARG A 55 -11.96 0.81 6.90
N GLU A 56 -11.57 1.88 6.21
CA GLU A 56 -12.30 2.41 5.05
C GLU A 56 -12.04 1.59 3.78
N ASP A 57 -11.04 0.71 3.82
CA ASP A 57 -10.56 -0.06 2.69
C ASP A 57 -11.64 -0.98 2.10
N CYS A 58 -12.47 -1.63 2.94
CA CYS A 58 -13.56 -2.48 2.47
C CYS A 58 -14.50 -1.75 1.50
N GLY A 59 -14.99 -0.56 1.87
CA GLY A 59 -15.91 0.21 1.04
C GLY A 59 -15.26 0.78 -0.22
N ILE A 60 -14.00 1.22 -0.12
CA ILE A 60 -13.24 1.73 -1.27
C ILE A 60 -13.00 0.63 -2.29
N LEU A 61 -12.64 -0.56 -1.82
CA LEU A 61 -12.29 -1.69 -2.67
C LEU A 61 -13.53 -2.31 -3.34
N ALA A 62 -14.66 -2.39 -2.64
CA ALA A 62 -15.94 -2.80 -3.22
C ALA A 62 -16.34 -1.91 -4.41
N LYS A 63 -16.32 -0.57 -4.23
CA LYS A 63 -16.61 0.38 -5.31
C LYS A 63 -15.66 0.24 -6.50
N ARG A 64 -14.37 0.00 -6.25
CA ARG A 64 -13.39 -0.25 -7.32
C ARG A 64 -13.67 -1.54 -8.07
N HIS A 65 -14.12 -2.57 -7.37
CA HIS A 65 -14.52 -3.83 -7.98
C HIS A 65 -15.66 -3.62 -8.97
N GLU A 66 -16.73 -2.95 -8.55
CA GLU A 66 -17.89 -2.61 -9.40
C GLU A 66 -17.48 -1.86 -10.67
N VAL A 67 -16.69 -0.78 -10.52
CA VAL A 67 -16.20 0.02 -11.66
C VAL A 67 -15.40 -0.83 -12.65
N TYR A 68 -14.53 -1.71 -12.14
CA TYR A 68 -13.70 -2.58 -12.98
C TYR A 68 -14.53 -3.64 -13.71
N GLN A 69 -15.56 -4.20 -13.05
CA GLN A 69 -16.46 -5.16 -13.69
C GLN A 69 -17.27 -4.48 -14.80
N ALA A 70 -17.91 -3.35 -14.51
CA ALA A 70 -18.67 -2.59 -15.51
C ALA A 70 -17.79 -2.18 -16.71
N ALA A 71 -16.53 -1.77 -16.46
CA ALA A 71 -15.59 -1.45 -17.52
C ALA A 71 -15.20 -2.67 -18.38
N LYS A 72 -15.10 -3.86 -17.77
CA LYS A 72 -14.83 -5.11 -18.47
C LYS A 72 -16.03 -5.57 -19.30
N GLU A 73 -17.24 -5.52 -18.75
CA GLU A 73 -18.48 -5.85 -19.45
C GLU A 73 -18.68 -4.95 -20.69
N LYS A 74 -18.40 -3.65 -20.56
CA LYS A 74 -18.55 -2.70 -21.68
C LYS A 74 -17.57 -2.94 -22.82
N LYS A 75 -16.35 -3.40 -22.55
CA LYS A 75 -15.28 -3.59 -23.54
C LYS A 75 -14.45 -4.85 -23.27
N PRO A 76 -15.02 -6.05 -23.44
CA PRO A 76 -14.35 -7.29 -23.05
C PRO A 76 -13.06 -7.53 -23.86
N GLN A 77 -12.97 -7.05 -25.10
CA GLN A 77 -11.79 -7.23 -25.95
C GLN A 77 -10.53 -6.54 -25.40
N ARG A 78 -10.69 -5.54 -24.51
CA ARG A 78 -9.55 -4.87 -23.85
C ARG A 78 -8.94 -5.69 -22.70
N TRP A 79 -9.57 -6.79 -22.29
CA TRP A 79 -9.19 -7.55 -21.11
C TRP A 79 -8.77 -8.96 -21.50
N SER A 80 -7.48 -9.26 -21.35
CA SER A 80 -6.95 -10.62 -21.55
C SER A 80 -7.15 -11.55 -20.35
N ARG A 81 -7.48 -11.00 -19.17
CA ARG A 81 -7.60 -11.74 -17.90
C ARG A 81 -8.78 -11.24 -17.04
N ALA A 82 -8.95 -11.82 -15.86
CA ALA A 82 -9.83 -11.31 -14.82
C ALA A 82 -9.47 -9.87 -14.43
N THR A 83 -10.44 -9.15 -13.85
CA THR A 83 -10.18 -7.84 -13.25
C THR A 83 -9.18 -7.98 -12.09
N ARG A 84 -8.55 -6.86 -11.71
CA ARG A 84 -7.63 -6.86 -10.57
C ARG A 84 -8.36 -7.33 -9.31
N ASN A 85 -7.70 -8.14 -8.48
CA ASN A 85 -8.25 -8.54 -7.18
C ASN A 85 -8.33 -7.29 -6.27
N TRP A 86 -9.57 -6.95 -5.92
CA TRP A 86 -9.99 -5.87 -5.03
C TRP A 86 -10.61 -6.41 -3.74
N GLU A 87 -10.25 -7.62 -3.31
CA GLU A 87 -10.67 -8.14 -2.01
C GLU A 87 -9.84 -7.48 -0.90
N PRO A 88 -10.45 -7.09 0.23
CA PRO A 88 -9.74 -6.54 1.37
C PRO A 88 -8.63 -7.48 1.86
N VAL A 89 -7.50 -6.90 2.27
CA VAL A 89 -6.43 -7.69 2.87
C VAL A 89 -6.78 -7.93 4.34
N GLY A 90 -6.93 -9.19 4.70
CA GLY A 90 -7.21 -9.62 6.07
C GLY A 90 -6.09 -9.28 7.08
N ALA A 91 -6.26 -9.79 8.30
CA ALA A 91 -5.28 -9.61 9.37
C ALA A 91 -3.92 -10.19 8.98
N VAL A 92 -2.84 -9.48 9.34
CA VAL A 92 -1.46 -9.92 9.15
C VAL A 92 -0.71 -9.66 10.45
N GLN A 93 0.06 -10.64 10.92
CA GLN A 93 0.95 -10.49 12.08
C GLN A 93 2.33 -10.00 11.63
N LEU A 94 2.84 -8.95 12.28
CA LEU A 94 4.16 -8.38 11.97
C LEU A 94 5.33 -9.17 12.59
N ASN A 95 5.10 -9.87 13.70
CA ASN A 95 6.03 -10.77 14.35
C ASN A 95 5.23 -11.95 14.95
N PRO A 96 5.12 -13.09 14.27
CA PRO A 96 4.44 -14.24 14.85
C PRO A 96 5.24 -14.77 16.05
N GLU A 97 4.53 -15.30 17.05
CA GLU A 97 5.16 -15.98 18.19
C GLU A 97 6.02 -17.14 17.70
N ARG A 98 7.21 -17.29 18.29
CA ARG A 98 8.06 -18.45 18.00
C ARG A 98 7.40 -19.68 18.63
N PRO A 99 7.31 -20.82 17.91
CA PRO A 99 6.80 -22.04 18.51
C PRO A 99 7.63 -22.38 19.74
N VAL A 100 6.96 -22.60 20.87
CA VAL A 100 7.60 -23.08 22.09
C VAL A 100 8.17 -24.45 21.77
N ARG A 101 9.49 -24.60 21.82
CA ARG A 101 10.12 -25.92 21.73
C ARG A 101 9.83 -26.64 23.03
N LEU A 102 8.91 -27.60 23.00
CA LEU A 102 8.76 -28.56 24.09
C LEU A 102 10.05 -29.38 24.13
N ALA A 103 10.72 -29.36 25.29
CA ALA A 103 11.87 -30.22 25.52
C ALA A 103 11.39 -31.67 25.57
N THR A 104 11.80 -32.48 24.59
CA THR A 104 11.77 -33.94 24.63
C THR A 104 12.92 -34.48 25.45
#